data_AF-A0A7V3U4X2-F1
#
_entry.id   AF-A0A7V3U4X2-F1
#
_cell.length_a   1.000
_cell.length_b   1.000
_cell.length_c   1.000
_cell.angle_alpha   90.00
_cell.angle_beta   90.00
_cell.angle_gamma   90.00
#
_symmetry.space_group_name_H-M   'P 1'
#
loop_
_entity.id
_entity.type
_entity.pdbx_description
1 polymer ?
#
loop_
_entity_poly.entity_id
_entity_poly.type
_entity_poly.pdbx_seq_one_letter_code
_entity_poly.pdbx_strand_id
1 'polypeptide(L)'
;APLGLRAATGDMGILMAAVRGLSTTDRRKAALLRHIWRPKRFRALLDRYTGKAKPPETRVALLQAVDALEGAGPFIGLRSKSEIAARIDALREDAATPPISEAEAGILDDILNLREKSHNVLERLRDISVDLPVISGAVDMMDARLTALDARGVDVQALDFEGSYGRTTLEYYDGFVFGFYAETRPDLPAVASGGRYDALTSVLGQGRSIPAVGGVIRPELVLELGGAA
;
A
#
# COMPACT_ATOMS: atom_id res chain seq x y z
N ALA A 1 29.36 7.46 1.47
CA ALA A 1 29.15 8.16 0.19
C ALA A 1 29.46 9.65 0.38
N PRO A 2 29.93 10.38 -0.66
CA PRO A 2 30.47 11.75 -0.51
C PRO A 2 29.49 12.77 0.06
N LEU A 3 28.18 12.56 -0.13
CA LEU A 3 27.14 13.47 0.35
C LEU A 3 26.56 13.14 1.74
N GLY A 4 27.02 12.06 2.39
CA GLY A 4 26.55 11.70 3.74
C GLY A 4 25.02 11.52 3.87
N LEU A 5 24.33 11.10 2.80
CA LEU A 5 22.87 11.01 2.79
C LEU A 5 22.36 9.84 3.64
N ARG A 6 21.26 10.07 4.37
CA ARG A 6 20.52 9.02 5.07
C ARG A 6 19.63 8.27 4.10
N ALA A 7 19.72 6.94 4.10
CA ALA A 7 18.82 6.07 3.36
C ALA A 7 17.59 5.71 4.21
N ALA A 8 16.41 5.74 3.60
CA ALA A 8 15.17 5.20 4.15
C ALA A 8 14.57 4.21 3.16
N THR A 9 13.98 3.13 3.67
CA THR A 9 13.38 2.09 2.85
C THR A 9 11.97 1.73 3.31
N GLY A 10 11.26 1.00 2.47
CA GLY A 10 10.01 0.32 2.81
C GLY A 10 9.70 -0.75 1.79
N ASP A 11 8.60 -1.49 2.00
CA ASP A 11 8.14 -2.49 1.04
C ASP A 11 6.61 -2.54 1.00
N MET A 12 6.05 -1.97 -0.08
CA MET A 12 4.60 -1.98 -0.31
C MET A 12 4.06 -3.40 -0.54
N GLY A 13 4.91 -4.33 -0.96
CA GLY A 13 4.55 -5.72 -1.23
C GLY A 13 4.06 -6.43 0.03
N ILE A 14 4.62 -6.10 1.19
CA ILE A 14 4.21 -6.66 2.50
C ILE A 14 2.79 -6.23 2.83
N LEU A 15 2.49 -4.93 2.77
CA LEU A 15 1.16 -4.41 3.03
C LEU A 15 0.13 -4.93 2.02
N MET A 16 0.51 -5.03 0.75
CA MET A 16 -0.35 -5.62 -0.29
C MET A 16 -0.63 -7.10 -0.03
N ALA A 17 0.36 -7.87 0.42
CA ALA A 17 0.18 -9.27 0.81
C ALA A 17 -0.77 -9.38 2.02
N ALA A 18 -0.60 -8.53 3.04
CA ALA A 18 -1.48 -8.51 4.21
C ALA A 18 -2.93 -8.21 3.83
N VAL A 19 -3.17 -7.21 2.96
CA VAL A 19 -4.52 -6.89 2.46
C VAL A 19 -5.13 -8.05 1.66
N ARG A 20 -4.34 -8.75 0.84
CA ARG A 20 -4.81 -9.94 0.10
C ARG A 20 -5.13 -11.10 1.05
N GLY A 21 -4.47 -11.15 2.20
CA GLY A 21 -4.64 -12.12 3.27
C GLY A 21 -5.93 -12.02 4.07
N LEU A 22 -6.61 -10.87 4.07
CA LEU A 22 -7.78 -10.62 4.91
C LEU A 22 -8.91 -11.65 4.67
N SER A 23 -9.59 -12.06 5.74
CA SER A 23 -10.74 -12.97 5.70
C SER A 23 -11.99 -12.21 5.28
N THR A 24 -12.04 -11.81 4.01
CA THR A 24 -13.15 -11.02 3.46
C THR A 24 -13.28 -11.20 1.95
N THR A 25 -14.26 -10.56 1.32
CA THR A 25 -14.50 -10.72 -0.13
C THR A 25 -13.40 -10.10 -0.98
N ASP A 26 -13.17 -10.65 -2.17
CA ASP A 26 -12.21 -10.10 -3.14
C ASP A 26 -12.54 -8.65 -3.52
N ARG A 27 -13.83 -8.28 -3.49
CA ARG A 27 -14.26 -6.90 -3.74
C ARG A 27 -13.77 -5.94 -2.66
N ARG A 28 -13.80 -6.34 -1.39
CA ARG A 28 -13.27 -5.56 -0.26
C ARG A 28 -11.74 -5.48 -0.33
N LYS A 29 -11.05 -6.59 -0.59
CA LYS A 29 -9.59 -6.63 -0.82
C LYS A 29 -9.17 -5.70 -1.94
N ALA A 30 -9.82 -5.79 -3.10
CA ALA A 30 -9.55 -4.92 -4.24
C ALA A 30 -9.85 -3.45 -3.92
N ALA A 31 -10.88 -3.15 -3.12
CA ALA A 31 -11.18 -1.79 -2.69
C ALA A 31 -10.10 -1.20 -1.76
N LEU A 32 -9.59 -2.01 -0.83
CA LEU A 32 -8.47 -1.62 0.04
C LEU A 32 -7.19 -1.39 -0.77
N LEU A 33 -6.85 -2.32 -1.68
CA LEU A 33 -5.68 -2.18 -2.56
C LEU A 33 -5.75 -0.91 -3.43
N ARG A 34 -6.91 -0.54 -3.96
CA ARG A 34 -7.11 0.73 -4.71
C ARG A 34 -6.85 1.98 -3.87
N HIS A 35 -6.90 1.88 -2.55
CA HIS A 35 -6.67 3.00 -1.63
C HIS A 35 -5.37 2.88 -0.86
N ILE A 36 -4.51 1.90 -1.18
CA ILE A 36 -3.28 1.67 -0.43
C ILE A 36 -2.35 2.90 -0.43
N TRP A 37 -2.32 3.70 -1.50
CA TRP A 37 -1.60 4.99 -1.57
C TRP A 37 -2.41 6.21 -1.10
N ARG A 38 -3.59 6.01 -0.50
CA ARG A 38 -4.44 7.08 0.02
C ARG A 38 -4.72 6.84 1.49
N PRO A 39 -3.77 7.10 2.42
CA PRO A 39 -3.86 6.69 3.82
C PRO A 39 -5.20 7.03 4.50
N LYS A 40 -5.69 8.26 4.33
CA LYS A 40 -7.00 8.68 4.88
C LYS A 40 -8.18 7.86 4.32
N ARG A 41 -8.18 7.58 3.02
CA ARG A 41 -9.24 6.78 2.38
C ARG A 41 -9.12 5.30 2.71
N PHE A 42 -7.89 4.78 2.81
CA PHE A 42 -7.63 3.41 3.25
C PHE A 42 -8.15 3.18 4.66
N ARG A 43 -7.80 4.06 5.61
CA ARG A 43 -8.22 3.95 7.01
C ARG A 43 -9.74 4.04 7.13
N ALA A 44 -10.37 5.04 6.51
CA ALA A 44 -11.82 5.18 6.50
C ALA A 44 -12.55 3.96 5.90
N LEU A 45 -11.96 3.34 4.87
CA LEU A 45 -12.51 2.13 4.27
C LEU A 45 -12.34 0.91 5.19
N LEU A 46 -11.18 0.76 5.83
CA LEU A 46 -10.92 -0.29 6.80
C LEU A 46 -11.84 -0.16 8.03
N ASP A 47 -12.06 1.05 8.54
CA ASP A 47 -13.02 1.32 9.62
C ASP A 47 -14.44 0.94 9.25
N ARG A 48 -14.83 1.15 8.00
CA ARG A 48 -16.13 0.66 7.50
C ARG A 48 -16.19 -0.86 7.48
N TYR A 49 -15.15 -1.54 6.99
CA TYR A 49 -15.13 -3.00 6.87
C TYR A 49 -14.94 -3.74 8.20
N THR A 50 -14.40 -3.07 9.22
CA THR A 50 -14.33 -3.57 10.60
C THR A 50 -15.58 -3.23 11.42
N GLY A 51 -16.53 -2.46 10.86
CA GLY A 51 -17.74 -2.03 11.57
C GLY A 51 -17.53 -0.86 12.55
N LYS A 52 -16.32 -0.31 12.66
CA LYS A 52 -16.00 0.86 13.51
C LYS A 52 -16.70 2.14 13.04
N ALA A 53 -16.93 2.27 11.73
CA ALA A 53 -17.64 3.42 11.15
C ALA A 53 -19.08 3.08 10.75
N LYS A 54 -20.05 3.88 11.24
CA LYS A 54 -21.46 3.75 10.85
C LYS A 54 -21.64 4.14 9.37
N PRO A 55 -22.41 3.38 8.58
CA PRO A 55 -22.73 3.76 7.21
C PRO A 55 -23.59 5.05 7.21
N PRO A 56 -23.44 5.93 6.20
CA PRO A 56 -24.33 7.08 6.03
C PRO A 56 -25.80 6.65 5.88
N GLU A 57 -26.73 7.44 6.40
CA GLU A 57 -28.18 7.15 6.33
C GLU A 57 -28.67 6.95 4.90
N THR A 58 -28.15 7.75 3.95
CA THR A 58 -28.45 7.62 2.51
C THR A 58 -28.05 6.26 1.94
N ARG A 59 -26.96 5.67 2.44
CA ARG A 59 -26.54 4.32 2.06
C ARG A 59 -27.46 3.27 2.66
N VAL A 60 -27.86 3.44 3.92
CA VAL A 60 -28.79 2.52 4.59
C VAL A 60 -30.13 2.50 3.83
N ALA A 61 -30.67 3.67 3.49
CA ALA A 61 -31.89 3.80 2.70
C ALA A 61 -31.78 3.10 1.33
N LEU A 62 -30.66 3.31 0.61
CA LEU A 62 -30.40 2.63 -0.68
C LEU A 62 -30.40 1.11 -0.54
N LEU A 63 -29.79 0.58 0.52
CA LEU A 63 -29.66 -0.87 0.73
C LEU A 63 -31.00 -1.52 1.11
N GLN A 64 -31.86 -0.78 1.83
CA GLN A 64 -33.18 -1.23 2.29
C GLN A 64 -34.29 -1.04 1.26
N ALA A 65 -34.11 -0.17 0.26
CA ALA A 65 -35.09 0.04 -0.80
C ALA A 65 -35.36 -1.28 -1.54
N VAL A 66 -36.64 -1.60 -1.79
CA VAL A 66 -37.05 -2.79 -2.56
C VAL A 66 -36.69 -2.59 -4.03
N ASP A 67 -37.13 -1.47 -4.61
CA ASP A 67 -36.67 -0.96 -5.90
C ASP A 67 -35.94 0.38 -5.71
N ALA A 68 -34.61 0.32 -5.77
CA ALA A 68 -33.74 1.49 -5.62
C ALA A 68 -33.78 2.44 -6.84
N LEU A 69 -34.43 2.05 -7.95
CA LEU A 69 -34.63 2.89 -9.13
C LEU A 69 -36.03 3.51 -9.19
N GLU A 70 -36.93 3.13 -8.29
CA GLU A 70 -38.27 3.69 -8.20
C GLU A 70 -38.19 5.20 -7.91
N GLY A 71 -38.88 6.01 -8.72
CA GLY A 71 -38.89 7.46 -8.55
C GLY A 71 -37.56 8.17 -8.87
N ALA A 72 -36.56 7.48 -9.45
CA ALA A 72 -35.25 8.05 -9.75
C ALA A 72 -35.25 9.10 -10.90
N GLY A 73 -36.40 9.36 -11.52
CA GLY A 73 -36.54 10.32 -12.62
C GLY A 73 -36.06 9.77 -13.97
N PRO A 74 -35.78 10.66 -14.96
CA PRO A 74 -35.34 10.25 -16.28
C PRO A 74 -33.94 9.60 -16.22
N PHE A 75 -33.75 8.58 -17.04
CA PHE A 75 -32.51 7.83 -17.07
C PHE A 75 -31.43 8.57 -17.87
N ILE A 76 -30.44 9.14 -17.17
CA ILE A 76 -29.36 9.93 -17.76
C ILE A 76 -28.02 9.28 -17.42
N GLY A 77 -27.26 8.86 -18.43
CA GLY A 77 -25.91 8.30 -18.28
C GLY A 77 -25.63 7.11 -19.18
N LEU A 78 -24.41 6.58 -19.09
CA LEU A 78 -23.93 5.47 -19.94
C LEU A 78 -24.15 4.08 -19.34
N ARG A 79 -24.45 3.99 -18.05
CA ARG A 79 -24.75 2.70 -17.41
C ARG A 79 -26.17 2.31 -17.74
N SER A 80 -26.40 1.05 -18.08
CA SER A 80 -27.70 0.42 -18.19
C SER A 80 -28.36 0.21 -16.82
N LYS A 81 -29.69 0.01 -16.81
CA LYS A 81 -30.43 -0.33 -15.59
C LYS A 81 -29.90 -1.62 -14.94
N SER A 82 -29.54 -2.61 -15.75
CA SER A 82 -28.96 -3.88 -15.28
C SER A 82 -27.60 -3.68 -14.60
N GLU A 83 -26.73 -2.81 -15.11
CA GLU A 83 -25.46 -2.50 -14.47
C GLU A 83 -25.65 -1.79 -13.13
N ILE A 84 -26.66 -0.93 -13.02
CA ILE A 84 -26.98 -0.25 -11.76
C ILE A 84 -27.55 -1.23 -10.74
N ALA A 85 -28.49 -2.09 -11.15
CA ALA A 85 -29.04 -3.14 -10.29
C ALA A 85 -27.93 -4.07 -9.78
N ALA A 86 -27.07 -4.58 -10.67
CA ALA A 86 -25.93 -5.41 -10.30
C ALA A 86 -24.96 -4.69 -9.33
N ARG A 87 -24.79 -3.37 -9.48
CA ARG A 87 -23.98 -2.58 -8.54
C ARG A 87 -24.62 -2.49 -7.16
N ILE A 88 -25.94 -2.33 -7.09
CA ILE A 88 -26.71 -2.28 -5.84
C ILE A 88 -26.69 -3.64 -5.14
N ASP A 89 -26.88 -4.72 -5.86
CA ASP A 89 -26.81 -6.08 -5.30
C ASP A 89 -25.43 -6.36 -4.70
N ALA A 90 -24.36 -5.94 -5.40
CA ALA A 90 -23.02 -6.00 -4.84
C ALA A 90 -22.80 -5.13 -3.59
N LEU A 91 -23.56 -4.05 -3.41
CA LEU A 91 -23.51 -3.24 -2.19
C LEU A 91 -24.29 -3.91 -1.05
N ARG A 92 -25.38 -4.62 -1.35
CA ARG A 92 -26.15 -5.44 -0.39
C ARG A 92 -25.34 -6.63 0.08
N GLU A 93 -24.67 -7.34 -0.82
CA GLU A 93 -23.73 -8.42 -0.50
C GLU A 93 -22.59 -7.93 0.40
N ASP A 94 -21.98 -6.78 0.06
CA ASP A 94 -20.93 -6.15 0.88
C ASP A 94 -21.45 -5.77 2.28
N ALA A 95 -22.71 -5.34 2.40
CA ALA A 95 -23.31 -5.01 3.70
C ALA A 95 -23.64 -6.25 4.54
N ALA A 96 -24.00 -7.36 3.89
CA ALA A 96 -24.26 -8.65 4.55
C ALA A 96 -22.98 -9.41 4.91
N THR A 97 -21.85 -9.08 4.28
CA THR A 97 -20.55 -9.70 4.57
C THR A 97 -20.11 -9.36 6.00
N PRO A 98 -19.74 -10.36 6.83
CA PRO A 98 -19.24 -10.14 8.18
C PRO A 98 -18.11 -9.11 8.24
N PRO A 99 -17.97 -8.35 9.34
CA PRO A 99 -16.86 -7.43 9.53
C PRO A 99 -15.51 -8.16 9.50
N ILE A 100 -14.47 -7.48 9.02
CA ILE A 100 -13.08 -7.89 9.22
C ILE A 100 -12.80 -7.86 10.73
N SER A 101 -12.13 -8.90 11.23
CA SER A 101 -11.85 -9.01 12.67
C SER A 101 -10.94 -7.88 13.16
N GLU A 102 -11.05 -7.53 14.44
CA GLU A 102 -10.16 -6.53 15.05
C GLU A 102 -8.71 -6.99 15.05
N ALA A 103 -8.46 -8.30 15.18
CA ALA A 103 -7.13 -8.89 15.08
C ALA A 103 -6.49 -8.67 13.70
N GLU A 104 -7.20 -8.98 12.61
CA GLU A 104 -6.69 -8.75 11.24
C GLU A 104 -6.48 -7.26 10.94
N ALA A 105 -7.36 -6.39 11.44
CA ALA A 105 -7.19 -4.95 11.33
C ALA A 105 -5.98 -4.45 12.14
N GLY A 106 -5.76 -5.02 13.33
CA GLY A 106 -4.60 -4.75 14.17
C GLY A 106 -3.29 -5.10 13.46
N ILE A 107 -3.21 -6.24 12.80
CA ILE A 107 -2.02 -6.64 12.02
C ILE A 107 -1.72 -5.61 10.91
N LEU A 108 -2.75 -5.11 10.21
CA LEU A 108 -2.53 -4.03 9.23
C LEU A 108 -2.00 -2.77 9.91
N ASP A 109 -2.58 -2.36 11.04
CA ASP A 109 -2.12 -1.18 11.77
C ASP A 109 -0.67 -1.37 12.27
N ASP A 110 -0.30 -2.56 12.73
CA ASP A 110 1.07 -2.89 13.16
C ASP A 110 2.06 -2.74 12.00
N ILE A 111 1.76 -3.36 10.84
CA ILE A 111 2.60 -3.23 9.64
C ILE A 111 2.76 -1.77 9.23
N LEU A 112 1.69 -0.98 9.28
CA LEU A 112 1.71 0.43 8.90
C LEU A 112 2.51 1.32 9.84
N ASN A 113 2.59 0.94 11.12
CA ASN A 113 3.31 1.66 12.15
C ASN A 113 4.75 1.18 12.35
N LEU A 114 5.20 0.15 11.61
CA LEU A 114 6.60 -0.28 11.61
C LEU A 114 7.50 0.90 11.20
N ARG A 115 8.40 1.27 12.11
CA ARG A 115 9.43 2.30 11.92
C ARG A 115 10.64 1.96 12.77
N GLU A 116 11.63 1.32 12.18
CA GLU A 116 12.83 0.85 12.87
C GLU A 116 13.92 0.48 11.85
N LYS A 117 15.08 0.01 12.30
CA LYS A 117 16.08 -0.61 11.43
C LYS A 117 15.56 -1.86 10.72
N SER A 118 15.98 -2.04 9.47
CA SER A 118 15.47 -3.07 8.56
C SER A 118 15.57 -4.49 9.12
N HIS A 119 16.65 -4.82 9.84
CA HIS A 119 16.82 -6.12 10.49
C HIS A 119 15.78 -6.37 11.60
N ASN A 120 15.54 -5.37 12.46
CA ASN A 120 14.54 -5.46 13.52
C ASN A 120 13.11 -5.53 12.95
N VAL A 121 12.84 -4.80 11.88
CA VAL A 121 11.56 -4.90 11.16
C VAL A 121 11.39 -6.30 10.57
N LEU A 122 12.43 -6.89 9.98
CA LEU A 122 12.36 -8.24 9.44
C LEU A 122 11.96 -9.27 10.52
N GLU A 123 12.56 -9.21 11.71
CA GLU A 123 12.18 -10.12 12.81
C GLU A 123 10.72 -9.92 13.24
N ARG A 124 10.27 -8.66 13.38
CA ARG A 124 8.86 -8.37 13.69
C ARG A 124 7.90 -8.90 12.61
N LEU A 125 8.29 -8.81 11.35
CA LEU A 125 7.49 -9.32 10.24
C LEU A 125 7.47 -10.86 10.20
N ARG A 126 8.55 -11.52 10.62
CA ARG A 126 8.56 -12.98 10.82
C ARG A 126 7.58 -13.39 11.91
N ASP A 127 7.54 -12.66 13.03
CA ASP A 127 6.56 -12.91 14.10
C ASP A 127 5.12 -12.73 13.57
N ILE A 128 4.84 -11.63 12.86
CA ILE A 128 3.52 -11.39 12.24
C ILE A 128 3.17 -12.50 11.24
N SER A 129 4.16 -13.04 10.52
CA SER A 129 3.92 -14.11 9.53
C SER A 129 3.49 -15.44 10.16
N VAL A 130 3.72 -15.64 11.45
CA VAL A 130 3.18 -16.80 12.19
C VAL A 130 1.65 -16.72 12.27
N ASP A 131 1.13 -15.55 12.61
CA ASP A 131 -0.31 -15.29 12.72
C ASP A 131 -0.97 -15.03 11.36
N LEU A 132 -0.21 -14.54 10.38
CA LEU A 132 -0.67 -14.24 9.03
C LEU A 132 0.23 -14.87 7.94
N PRO A 133 0.19 -16.21 7.74
CA PRO A 133 1.13 -16.93 6.85
C PRO A 133 1.15 -16.46 5.40
N VAL A 134 0.08 -15.80 4.93
CA VAL A 134 0.00 -15.24 3.58
C VAL A 134 1.04 -14.14 3.32
N ILE A 135 1.63 -13.52 4.35
CA ILE A 135 2.71 -12.54 4.16
C ILE A 135 4.10 -13.18 4.06
N SER A 136 4.28 -14.46 4.41
CA SER A 136 5.62 -15.09 4.50
C SER A 136 6.44 -14.92 3.23
N GLY A 137 5.83 -15.08 2.04
CA GLY A 137 6.54 -14.85 0.78
C GLY A 137 7.05 -13.42 0.58
N ALA A 138 6.33 -12.41 1.09
CA ALA A 138 6.81 -11.03 1.06
C ALA A 138 7.94 -10.78 2.08
N VAL A 139 7.87 -11.45 3.24
CA VAL A 139 8.93 -11.42 4.27
C VAL A 139 10.21 -12.09 3.75
N ASP A 140 10.10 -13.24 3.10
CA ASP A 140 11.23 -13.95 2.47
C ASP A 140 11.91 -13.08 1.39
N MET A 141 11.11 -12.34 0.61
CA MET A 141 11.64 -11.39 -0.37
C MET A 141 12.39 -10.23 0.28
N MET A 142 11.93 -9.74 1.43
CA MET A 142 12.65 -8.72 2.20
C MET A 142 13.97 -9.27 2.73
N ASP A 143 13.98 -10.47 3.31
CA ASP A 143 15.17 -11.13 3.83
C ASP A 143 16.23 -11.37 2.73
N ALA A 144 15.82 -11.96 1.61
CA ALA A 144 16.67 -12.18 0.45
C ALA A 144 17.28 -10.87 -0.07
N ARG A 145 16.53 -9.78 -0.02
CA ARG A 145 16.99 -8.44 -0.42
C ARG A 145 18.02 -7.88 0.56
N LEU A 146 17.78 -7.97 1.87
CA LEU A 146 18.74 -7.51 2.88
C LEU A 146 20.04 -8.31 2.79
N THR A 147 19.95 -9.63 2.63
CA THR A 147 21.11 -10.51 2.39
C THR A 147 21.90 -10.07 1.16
N ALA A 148 21.21 -9.77 0.05
CA ALA A 148 21.84 -9.33 -1.19
C ALA A 148 22.44 -7.91 -1.12
N LEU A 149 21.94 -7.05 -0.23
CA LEU A 149 22.49 -5.71 0.04
C LEU A 149 23.73 -5.81 0.93
N ASP A 150 23.67 -6.62 1.99
CA ASP A 150 24.78 -6.88 2.91
C ASP A 150 25.99 -7.50 2.16
N ALA A 151 25.73 -8.48 1.29
CA ALA A 151 26.75 -9.07 0.42
C ALA A 151 27.42 -8.06 -0.55
N ARG A 152 26.80 -6.89 -0.76
CA ARG A 152 27.35 -5.77 -1.55
C ARG A 152 27.97 -4.67 -0.68
N GLY A 153 28.15 -4.92 0.62
CA GLY A 153 28.77 -4.00 1.57
C GLY A 153 27.85 -2.87 2.05
N VAL A 154 26.53 -3.00 1.89
CA VAL A 154 25.57 -2.07 2.49
C VAL A 154 25.37 -2.45 3.95
N ASP A 155 25.53 -1.49 4.87
CA ASP A 155 25.20 -1.69 6.28
C ASP A 155 23.68 -1.77 6.48
N VAL A 156 23.14 -2.98 6.38
CA VAL A 156 21.71 -3.26 6.58
C VAL A 156 21.28 -3.13 8.03
N GLN A 157 22.23 -3.14 8.98
CA GLN A 157 21.94 -2.95 10.41
C GLN A 157 21.57 -1.50 10.69
N ALA A 158 22.17 -0.54 9.96
CA ALA A 158 21.87 0.88 10.06
C ALA A 158 20.73 1.35 9.14
N LEU A 159 20.22 0.52 8.23
CA LEU A 159 19.24 0.91 7.21
C LEU A 159 17.85 1.12 7.80
N ASP A 160 17.31 2.33 7.69
CA ASP A 160 15.95 2.63 8.18
C ASP A 160 14.88 1.96 7.31
N PHE A 161 13.82 1.48 7.95
CA PHE A 161 12.63 0.96 7.32
C PHE A 161 11.37 1.60 7.91
N GLU A 162 10.43 1.98 7.05
CA GLU A 162 9.10 2.43 7.43
C GLU A 162 8.04 1.66 6.64
N GLY A 163 7.09 1.01 7.33
CA GLY A 163 6.03 0.21 6.69
C GLY A 163 5.02 1.06 5.90
N SER A 164 4.97 2.37 6.17
CA SER A 164 4.19 3.35 5.43
C SER A 164 5.01 4.17 4.43
N TYR A 165 6.30 3.87 4.25
CA TYR A 165 7.17 4.57 3.30
C TYR A 165 6.62 4.51 1.87
N GLY A 166 6.68 5.63 1.15
CA GLY A 166 6.25 5.70 -0.25
C GLY A 166 4.73 5.77 -0.48
N ARG A 167 3.89 5.63 0.56
CA ARG A 167 2.43 5.63 0.38
C ARG A 167 1.84 6.93 -0.17
N THR A 168 2.54 8.07 -0.09
CA THR A 168 2.05 9.38 -0.57
C THR A 168 2.87 9.99 -1.70
N THR A 169 4.07 9.46 -1.97
CA THR A 169 5.04 10.06 -2.90
C THR A 169 5.43 9.13 -4.04
N LEU A 170 5.02 7.85 -3.99
CA LEU A 170 5.50 6.76 -4.83
C LEU A 170 4.33 5.87 -5.32
N GLU A 171 3.23 6.49 -5.82
CA GLU A 171 1.93 5.83 -6.11
C GLU A 171 1.96 4.69 -7.15
N TYR A 172 3.07 4.49 -7.88
CA TYR A 172 3.22 3.40 -8.87
C TYR A 172 4.12 2.25 -8.39
N TYR A 173 4.72 2.36 -7.21
CA TYR A 173 5.57 1.32 -6.64
C TYR A 173 4.74 0.31 -5.84
N ASP A 174 4.99 -0.97 -6.07
CA ASP A 174 4.20 -2.11 -5.56
C ASP A 174 5.05 -3.14 -4.81
N GLY A 175 6.30 -2.81 -4.52
CA GLY A 175 7.22 -3.60 -3.70
C GLY A 175 8.17 -2.69 -2.92
N PHE A 176 9.44 -3.11 -2.84
CA PHE A 176 10.50 -2.33 -2.22
C PHE A 176 10.66 -0.94 -2.81
N VAL A 177 10.85 0.00 -1.92
CA VAL A 177 11.04 1.42 -2.20
C VAL A 177 12.18 1.94 -1.34
N PHE A 178 12.89 2.94 -1.85
CA PHE A 178 13.99 3.58 -1.16
C PHE A 178 14.04 5.08 -1.46
N GLY A 179 14.65 5.82 -0.56
CA GLY A 179 15.03 7.21 -0.80
C GLY A 179 16.22 7.63 0.04
N PHE A 180 16.90 8.66 -0.45
CA PHE A 180 18.10 9.23 0.13
C PHE A 180 17.86 10.70 0.45
N TYR A 181 18.15 11.09 1.69
CA TYR A 181 17.80 12.38 2.25
C TYR A 181 19.04 13.06 2.83
N ALA A 182 19.14 14.38 2.64
CA ALA A 182 20.16 15.18 3.30
C ALA A 182 19.65 15.56 4.70
N GLU A 183 20.17 14.91 5.75
CA GLU A 183 19.71 15.16 7.13
C GLU A 183 19.91 16.61 7.58
N THR A 184 20.96 17.26 7.07
CA THR A 184 21.28 18.67 7.36
C THR A 184 20.39 19.66 6.60
N ARG A 185 19.57 19.20 5.65
CA ARG A 185 18.68 20.01 4.80
C ARG A 185 17.29 19.39 4.70
N PRO A 186 16.51 19.36 5.80
CA PRO A 186 15.17 18.77 5.83
C PRO A 186 14.14 19.54 4.98
N ASP A 187 14.48 20.74 4.53
CA ASP A 187 13.71 21.53 3.57
C ASP A 187 13.74 20.95 2.15
N LEU A 188 14.76 20.15 1.83
CA LEU A 188 14.91 19.53 0.51
C LEU A 188 14.10 18.23 0.39
N PRO A 189 13.58 17.91 -0.81
CA PRO A 189 13.01 16.60 -1.06
C PRO A 189 14.12 15.54 -1.12
N ALA A 190 13.74 14.27 -1.27
CA ALA A 190 14.69 13.18 -1.45
C ALA A 190 15.63 13.46 -2.64
N VAL A 191 16.95 13.38 -2.39
CA VAL A 191 18.03 13.56 -3.37
C VAL A 191 17.99 12.46 -4.42
N ALA A 192 17.73 11.24 -3.97
CA ALA A 192 17.45 10.10 -4.84
C ALA A 192 16.30 9.29 -4.28
N SER A 193 15.53 8.66 -5.16
CA SER A 193 14.41 7.79 -4.77
C SER A 193 14.12 6.76 -5.84
N GLY A 194 13.54 5.64 -5.45
CA GLY A 194 13.24 4.56 -6.38
C GLY A 194 12.54 3.39 -5.72
N GLY A 195 12.47 2.28 -6.44
CA GLY A 195 11.81 1.06 -6.00
C GLY A 195 11.37 0.14 -7.13
N ARG A 196 10.55 -0.85 -6.79
CA ARG A 196 9.92 -1.83 -7.69
C ARG A 196 8.52 -1.42 -8.16
N TYR A 197 8.24 -1.59 -9.45
CA TYR A 197 7.02 -1.12 -10.12
C TYR A 197 6.48 -2.12 -11.17
N ASP A 198 6.20 -3.34 -10.74
CA ASP A 198 5.75 -4.43 -11.62
C ASP A 198 4.31 -4.22 -12.11
N ALA A 199 3.46 -3.59 -11.28
CA ALA A 199 2.09 -3.21 -11.62
C ALA A 199 2.05 -2.22 -12.78
N LEU A 200 2.98 -1.26 -12.84
CA LEU A 200 3.06 -0.30 -13.93
C LEU A 200 3.40 -1.01 -15.26
N THR A 201 4.37 -1.93 -15.24
CA THR A 201 4.74 -2.68 -16.45
C THR A 201 3.60 -3.58 -16.92
N SER A 202 2.84 -4.16 -15.99
CA SER A 202 1.63 -4.93 -16.30
C SER A 202 0.57 -4.11 -17.03
N VAL A 203 0.28 -2.89 -16.54
CA VAL A 203 -0.70 -1.99 -17.17
C VAL A 203 -0.25 -1.59 -18.57
N LEU A 204 1.01 -1.18 -18.73
CA LEU A 204 1.56 -0.79 -20.03
C LEU A 204 1.66 -1.96 -21.00
N GLY A 205 1.93 -3.17 -20.48
CA GLY A 205 2.02 -4.41 -21.24
C GLY A 205 0.68 -5.08 -21.53
N GLN A 206 -0.45 -4.44 -21.18
CA GLN A 206 -1.81 -4.96 -21.34
C GLN A 206 -2.00 -6.35 -20.69
N GLY A 207 -1.51 -6.49 -19.45
CA GLY A 207 -1.56 -7.73 -18.68
C GLY A 207 -0.30 -8.58 -18.75
N ARG A 208 0.62 -8.29 -19.68
CA ARG A 208 1.99 -8.84 -19.63
C ARG A 208 2.84 -7.96 -18.72
N SER A 209 3.51 -8.57 -17.75
CA SER A 209 4.40 -7.86 -16.83
C SER A 209 5.83 -8.31 -17.03
N ILE A 210 6.76 -7.37 -16.88
CA ILE A 210 8.18 -7.63 -16.67
C ILE A 210 8.56 -7.12 -15.27
N PRO A 211 9.32 -7.88 -14.47
CA PRO A 211 9.85 -7.39 -13.22
C PRO A 211 10.67 -6.12 -13.45
N ALA A 212 10.38 -5.04 -12.73
CA ALA A 212 11.00 -3.74 -12.94
C ALA A 212 11.36 -3.06 -11.63
N VAL A 213 12.59 -2.55 -11.59
CA VAL A 213 13.14 -1.77 -10.48
C VAL A 213 13.99 -0.65 -11.05
N GLY A 214 13.95 0.52 -10.43
CA GLY A 214 14.66 1.70 -10.89
C GLY A 214 14.64 2.82 -9.87
N GLY A 215 15.29 3.92 -10.20
CA GLY A 215 15.34 5.10 -9.36
C GLY A 215 15.82 6.32 -10.14
N VAL A 216 15.66 7.47 -9.52
CA VAL A 216 16.09 8.76 -10.03
C VAL A 216 17.02 9.42 -9.02
N ILE A 217 18.05 10.09 -9.52
CA ILE A 217 18.89 11.01 -8.77
C ILE A 217 18.58 12.41 -9.30
N ARG A 218 18.39 13.37 -8.41
CA ARG A 218 18.15 14.78 -8.73
C ARG A 218 19.49 15.51 -8.84
N PRO A 219 20.03 15.73 -10.07
CA PRO A 219 21.37 16.29 -10.22
C PRO A 219 21.48 17.69 -9.62
N GLU A 220 20.40 18.47 -9.65
CA GLU A 220 20.32 19.80 -9.05
C GLU A 220 20.58 19.77 -7.54
N LEU A 221 20.04 18.78 -6.82
CA LEU A 221 20.27 18.65 -5.38
C LEU A 221 21.65 18.09 -5.08
N VAL A 222 22.18 17.20 -5.93
CA VAL A 222 23.56 16.73 -5.82
C VAL A 222 24.53 17.90 -5.94
N LEU A 223 24.31 18.81 -6.89
CA LEU A 223 25.13 20.02 -7.05
C LEU A 223 24.99 20.97 -5.85
N GLU A 224 23.76 21.24 -5.41
CA GLU A 224 23.50 22.12 -4.25
C GLU A 224 24.17 21.60 -2.96
N LEU A 225 24.23 20.28 -2.79
CA LEU A 225 24.86 19.63 -1.64
C LEU A 225 26.39 19.45 -1.79
N GLY A 226 26.99 19.98 -2.86
CA GLY A 226 28.45 19.97 -3.05
C GLY A 226 29.01 18.73 -3.73
N GLY A 227 28.18 17.93 -4.43
CA GLY A 227 28.58 16.66 -5.05
C GLY A 227 29.42 16.77 -6.32
N ALA A 228 29.75 17.98 -6.79
CA ALA A 228 30.65 18.22 -7.92
C ALA A 228 32.02 18.80 -7.49
N ALA A 229 32.32 18.79 -6.18
CA ALA A 229 33.61 19.18 -5.63
C ALA A 229 34.53 17.95 -5.44
#